data_AF-A0A4P1RPD6-F1
#
_entry.id   AF-A0A4P1RPD6-F1
#
_cell.length_a   1.000
_cell.length_b   1.000
_cell.length_c   1.000
_cell.angle_alpha   90.00
_cell.angle_beta   90.00
_cell.angle_gamma   90.00
#
_symmetry.space_group_name_H-M   'P 1'
#
loop_
_entity.id
_entity.type
_entity.pdbx_description
1 polymer ?
#
loop_
_entity_poly.entity_id
_entity_poly.type
_entity_poly.pdbx_seq_one_letter_code
_entity_poly.pdbx_strand_id
1 'polypeptide(L)'
;MYKSYILNFLLLIIIILYLSETQAAFGVSGGVGVGVGVGSGGVVWVGGRINSPETPRSSFPKLNEAYTALQAWKSAITDDPLKILDTWVGPNVCSYKGVFCSNPQDEMVSSTLLVSGIDLNHANLQGVLVKELSLLTDMSLFHLNSNRFTGIVPDTFRDLTSLEELDLSNNQLSGPFPSVTLYMPSLIYLDIRFNSFSGSLPQELFNKNLDAIFVNNNQFEGEIPQNLGNSPASVINLANNKLSGNIPASFGFMGSKVKEILFLNNQLTGCIPEGVGLFTEMQVLDVSFNSLMGHVPDTISCLQDIQVLNLAHNMLSGELSDVLCSLRSLANLTIAYNFFSGFSQQCSKLFFRNIGFDFSLNCIPGRDMQRPQPECSMIPGSSLSCIRIPTPNPLVCAALVVSSSTTKNTHHSSPSQSP
;
A
#
# COMPACT_ATOMS: atom_id res chain seq x y z
N MET A 1 -10.35 33.71 8.34
CA MET A 1 -9.01 33.09 8.22
C MET A 1 -9.00 31.58 8.50
N TYR A 2 -9.89 31.02 9.34
CA TYR A 2 -9.96 29.58 9.66
C TYR A 2 -10.43 28.63 8.52
N LYS A 3 -11.06 29.13 7.44
CA LYS A 3 -11.54 28.29 6.32
C LYS A 3 -10.49 28.04 5.22
N SER A 4 -9.37 28.77 5.20
CA SER A 4 -8.34 28.64 4.16
C SER A 4 -7.26 27.59 4.50
N TYR A 5 -7.07 27.28 5.79
CA TYR A 5 -6.08 26.30 6.24
C TYR A 5 -6.59 24.85 6.13
N ILE A 6 -7.89 24.61 6.33
CA ILE A 6 -8.51 23.30 6.10
C ILE A 6 -8.47 22.93 4.61
N LEU A 7 -8.57 23.91 3.71
CA LEU A 7 -8.52 23.68 2.26
C LEU A 7 -7.10 23.35 1.76
N ASN A 8 -6.05 23.97 2.34
CA ASN A 8 -4.66 23.64 2.04
C ASN A 8 -4.18 22.35 2.74
N PHE A 9 -4.75 22.00 3.90
CA PHE A 9 -4.45 20.76 4.62
C PHE A 9 -5.12 19.53 3.99
N LEU A 10 -6.33 19.70 3.43
CA LEU A 10 -6.92 18.71 2.52
C LEU A 10 -6.14 18.65 1.20
N LEU A 11 -5.59 19.76 0.69
CA LEU A 11 -4.78 19.72 -0.53
C LEU A 11 -3.48 18.92 -0.36
N LEU A 12 -2.83 18.90 0.81
CA LEU A 12 -1.59 18.14 1.00
C LEU A 12 -1.86 16.63 1.15
N ILE A 13 -2.97 16.26 1.80
CA ILE A 13 -3.43 14.86 1.87
C ILE A 13 -3.99 14.41 0.51
N ILE A 14 -4.68 15.29 -0.22
CA ILE A 14 -5.12 15.04 -1.59
C ILE A 14 -3.91 14.95 -2.52
N ILE A 15 -2.86 15.76 -2.37
CA ILE A 15 -1.63 15.68 -3.19
C ILE A 15 -0.86 14.40 -2.90
N ILE A 16 -0.80 13.90 -1.66
CA ILE A 16 -0.22 12.58 -1.36
C ILE A 16 -1.14 11.43 -1.84
N LEU A 17 -2.45 11.66 -1.96
CA LEU A 17 -3.41 10.74 -2.60
C LEU A 17 -3.54 10.93 -4.13
N TYR A 18 -2.91 11.96 -4.74
CA TYR A 18 -2.93 12.27 -6.18
C TYR A 18 -1.55 12.24 -6.85
N LEU A 19 -0.45 12.05 -6.12
CA LEU A 19 0.91 12.04 -6.69
C LEU A 19 1.29 10.73 -7.40
N SER A 20 0.33 9.88 -7.77
CA SER A 20 0.49 8.88 -8.81
C SER A 20 -0.17 9.32 -10.14
N GLU A 21 -0.19 10.60 -10.47
CA GLU A 21 -0.44 11.03 -11.85
C GLU A 21 0.88 11.18 -12.61
N THR A 22 1.35 10.08 -13.20
CA THR A 22 2.31 10.17 -14.31
C THR A 22 1.51 10.18 -15.62
N GLN A 23 1.35 11.36 -16.21
CA GLN A 23 0.96 11.47 -17.60
C GLN A 23 2.12 10.99 -18.49
N ALA A 24 2.01 9.79 -19.03
CA ALA A 24 2.82 9.39 -20.18
C ALA A 24 2.14 9.91 -21.46
N ALA A 25 2.59 11.08 -21.93
CA ALA A 25 2.26 11.57 -23.26
C ALA A 25 3.08 10.82 -24.31
N PHE A 26 2.43 10.05 -25.19
CA PHE A 26 3.05 9.56 -26.43
C PHE A 26 2.32 10.13 -27.65
N GLY A 27 3.09 10.87 -28.45
CA GLY A 27 2.64 11.60 -29.63
C GLY A 27 2.22 10.67 -30.77
N VAL A 28 1.15 11.07 -31.43
CA VAL A 28 0.60 10.45 -32.65
C VAL A 28 1.50 10.79 -33.84
N SER A 29 1.89 9.81 -34.65
CA SER A 29 2.26 10.04 -36.04
C SER A 29 1.37 9.18 -36.94
N GLY A 30 0.44 9.84 -37.62
CA GLY A 30 -0.46 9.23 -38.59
C GLY A 30 0.19 9.09 -39.95
N GLY A 31 0.09 7.91 -40.54
CA GLY A 31 0.35 7.66 -41.96
C GLY A 31 -0.91 7.11 -42.62
N VAL A 32 -1.59 7.95 -43.38
CA VAL A 32 -2.78 7.59 -44.18
C VAL A 32 -2.31 6.98 -45.51
N GLY A 33 -2.66 5.71 -45.76
CA GLY A 33 -2.48 5.05 -47.06
C GLY A 33 -3.83 4.74 -47.70
N VAL A 34 -4.20 5.51 -48.73
CA VAL A 34 -5.39 5.31 -49.55
C VAL A 34 -5.07 4.28 -50.65
N GLY A 35 -5.88 3.22 -50.74
CA GLY A 35 -5.83 2.24 -51.83
C GLY A 35 -7.23 2.01 -52.41
N VAL A 36 -7.47 2.54 -53.60
CA VAL A 36 -8.69 2.36 -54.41
C VAL A 36 -8.54 1.09 -55.24
N GLY A 37 -9.58 0.24 -55.25
CA GLY A 37 -9.67 -0.94 -56.13
C GLY A 37 -11.12 -1.25 -56.49
N VAL A 38 -11.51 -0.89 -57.71
CA VAL A 38 -12.81 -1.17 -58.34
C VAL A 38 -12.78 -2.57 -58.97
N GLY A 39 -13.87 -3.33 -58.87
CA GLY A 39 -13.99 -4.62 -59.58
C GLY A 39 -15.30 -5.35 -59.33
N SER A 40 -16.35 -4.95 -60.05
CA SER A 40 -17.65 -5.61 -60.17
C SER A 40 -17.59 -6.87 -61.02
N GLY A 41 -18.31 -7.92 -60.62
CA GLY A 41 -18.62 -9.08 -61.48
C GLY A 41 -19.28 -10.21 -60.70
N GLY A 42 -20.60 -10.37 -60.83
CA GLY A 42 -21.34 -11.48 -60.24
C GLY A 42 -21.55 -12.63 -61.23
N VAL A 43 -21.49 -13.88 -60.77
CA VAL A 43 -22.21 -15.02 -61.38
C VAL A 43 -22.46 -16.14 -60.34
N VAL A 44 -23.75 -16.47 -60.18
CA VAL A 44 -24.41 -17.78 -60.01
C VAL A 44 -23.91 -18.80 -58.95
N TRP A 45 -24.87 -19.18 -58.10
CA TRP A 45 -24.83 -20.22 -57.07
C TRP A 45 -24.96 -21.64 -57.63
N VAL A 46 -24.05 -22.54 -57.24
CA VAL A 46 -24.26 -24.00 -57.25
C VAL A 46 -23.70 -24.57 -55.94
N GLY A 47 -24.50 -25.36 -55.23
CA GLY A 47 -24.32 -25.72 -53.83
C GLY A 47 -23.10 -26.60 -53.51
N GLY A 48 -22.54 -26.36 -52.32
CA GLY A 48 -21.54 -27.24 -51.69
C GLY A 48 -21.05 -26.68 -50.36
N ARG A 49 -21.35 -27.41 -49.27
CA ARG A 49 -20.75 -27.39 -47.92
C ARG A 49 -20.46 -26.02 -47.26
N ILE A 50 -21.15 -25.78 -46.14
CA ILE A 50 -20.90 -24.69 -45.20
C ILE A 50 -19.49 -24.87 -44.61
N ASN A 51 -18.52 -24.14 -45.16
CA ASN A 51 -17.29 -23.82 -44.45
C ASN A 51 -17.56 -22.54 -43.67
N SER A 52 -17.53 -22.63 -42.34
CA SER A 52 -17.44 -21.46 -41.45
C SER A 52 -16.27 -20.58 -41.90
N PRO A 53 -16.38 -19.24 -41.84
CA PRO A 53 -15.25 -18.39 -42.15
C PRO A 53 -14.17 -18.65 -41.10
N GLU A 54 -13.01 -19.14 -41.55
CA GLU A 54 -11.81 -19.16 -40.74
C GLU A 54 -11.51 -17.73 -40.30
N THR A 55 -11.55 -17.51 -38.98
CA THR A 55 -11.01 -16.31 -38.37
C THR A 55 -9.54 -16.19 -38.76
N PRO A 56 -9.03 -14.98 -39.10
CA PRO A 56 -7.61 -14.83 -39.37
C PRO A 56 -6.86 -15.14 -38.08
N ARG A 57 -6.20 -16.31 -38.05
CA ARG A 57 -5.31 -16.69 -36.96
C ARG A 57 -4.22 -15.64 -36.90
N SER A 58 -4.18 -14.89 -35.80
CA SER A 58 -3.02 -14.07 -35.48
C SER A 58 -1.79 -14.98 -35.52
N SER A 59 -0.75 -14.56 -36.25
CA SER A 59 0.53 -15.27 -36.40
C SER A 59 1.34 -15.36 -35.10
N PHE A 60 0.78 -14.92 -33.98
CA PHE A 60 1.41 -14.84 -32.68
C PHE A 60 0.57 -15.59 -31.63
N PRO A 61 1.03 -16.77 -31.16
CA PRO A 61 0.26 -17.61 -30.23
C PRO A 61 -0.10 -16.88 -28.92
N LYS A 62 0.80 -16.03 -28.40
CA LYS A 62 0.57 -15.23 -27.18
C LYS A 62 -0.56 -14.21 -27.31
N LEU A 63 -0.72 -13.55 -28.47
CA LEU A 63 -1.84 -12.63 -28.69
C LEU A 63 -3.18 -13.37 -28.80
N ASN A 64 -3.17 -14.64 -29.22
CA ASN A 64 -4.37 -15.47 -29.22
C ASN A 64 -4.80 -15.89 -27.81
N GLU A 65 -3.84 -16.19 -26.92
CA GLU A 65 -4.09 -16.39 -25.49
C GLU A 65 -4.64 -15.12 -24.84
N ALA A 66 -4.03 -13.97 -25.13
CA ALA A 66 -4.51 -12.68 -24.65
C ALA A 66 -5.93 -12.36 -25.14
N TYR A 67 -6.22 -12.62 -26.42
CA TYR A 67 -7.57 -12.48 -26.95
C TYR A 67 -8.56 -13.37 -26.19
N THR A 68 -8.20 -14.63 -25.94
CA THR A 68 -9.03 -15.58 -25.19
C THR A 68 -9.33 -15.06 -23.78
N ALA A 69 -8.30 -14.62 -23.06
CA ALA A 69 -8.42 -14.05 -21.72
C ALA A 69 -9.33 -12.81 -21.69
N LEU A 70 -9.07 -11.86 -22.58
CA LEU A 70 -9.79 -10.58 -22.62
C LEU A 70 -11.25 -10.76 -23.06
N GLN A 71 -11.55 -11.69 -23.96
CA GLN A 71 -12.94 -11.97 -24.33
C GLN A 71 -13.69 -12.73 -23.22
N ALA A 72 -13.03 -13.64 -22.51
CA ALA A 72 -13.61 -14.29 -21.33
C ALA A 72 -13.92 -13.24 -20.25
N TRP A 73 -12.99 -12.32 -20.00
CA TRP A 73 -13.20 -11.26 -19.00
C TRP A 73 -14.26 -10.25 -19.44
N LYS A 74 -14.25 -9.82 -20.70
CA LYS A 74 -15.32 -8.99 -21.28
C LYS A 74 -16.70 -9.59 -21.04
N SER A 75 -16.83 -10.92 -21.18
CA SER A 75 -18.10 -11.63 -20.96
C SER A 75 -18.52 -11.68 -19.49
N ALA A 76 -17.58 -11.48 -18.56
CA ALA A 76 -17.82 -11.41 -17.12
C ALA A 76 -18.04 -9.98 -16.61
N ILE A 77 -17.87 -8.97 -17.46
CA ILE A 77 -18.21 -7.58 -17.18
C ILE A 77 -19.68 -7.36 -17.55
N THR A 78 -20.48 -6.99 -16.56
CA THR A 78 -21.94 -6.87 -16.66
C THR A 78 -22.40 -5.43 -16.90
N ASP A 79 -21.58 -4.44 -16.57
CA ASP A 79 -21.88 -3.02 -16.81
C ASP A 79 -20.62 -2.25 -17.21
N ASP A 80 -20.71 -1.49 -18.30
CA ASP A 80 -19.64 -0.63 -18.85
C ASP A 80 -20.22 0.75 -19.24
N PRO A 81 -20.37 1.65 -18.26
CA PRO A 81 -21.01 2.95 -18.48
C PRO A 81 -20.24 3.85 -19.45
N LEU A 82 -18.93 3.67 -19.55
CA LEU A 82 -18.04 4.47 -20.40
C LEU A 82 -17.79 3.82 -21.77
N LYS A 83 -18.38 2.65 -22.03
CA LYS A 83 -18.26 1.91 -23.29
C LYS A 83 -16.81 1.64 -23.69
N ILE A 84 -15.94 1.42 -22.71
CA ILE A 84 -14.52 1.15 -22.95
C ILE A 84 -14.35 -0.16 -23.73
N LEU A 85 -15.18 -1.16 -23.41
CA LEU A 85 -15.16 -2.49 -24.00
C LEU A 85 -15.74 -2.55 -25.43
N ASP A 86 -16.31 -1.46 -25.95
CA ASP A 86 -16.72 -1.36 -27.36
C ASP A 86 -15.51 -1.54 -28.30
N THR A 87 -14.32 -1.16 -27.84
CA THR A 87 -13.06 -1.35 -28.58
C THR A 87 -12.53 -2.79 -28.52
N TRP A 88 -13.06 -3.62 -27.60
CA TRP A 88 -12.59 -4.99 -27.36
C TRP A 88 -13.20 -5.98 -28.34
N VAL A 89 -12.97 -5.76 -29.63
CA VAL A 89 -13.53 -6.55 -30.75
C VAL A 89 -12.44 -6.94 -31.74
N GLY A 90 -12.42 -8.21 -32.14
CA GLY A 90 -11.50 -8.73 -33.14
C GLY A 90 -10.11 -9.11 -32.58
N PRO A 91 -9.23 -9.69 -33.40
CA PRO A 91 -8.00 -10.31 -32.90
C PRO A 91 -6.91 -9.31 -32.49
N ASN A 92 -7.05 -8.02 -32.81
CA ASN A 92 -6.04 -7.00 -32.50
C ASN A 92 -6.18 -6.46 -31.07
N VAL A 93 -5.82 -7.27 -30.08
CA VAL A 93 -5.96 -6.92 -28.64
C VAL A 93 -5.20 -5.66 -28.24
N CYS A 94 -4.15 -5.29 -28.95
CA CYS A 94 -3.37 -4.08 -28.66
C CYS A 94 -4.09 -2.78 -29.08
N SER A 95 -5.21 -2.88 -29.79
CA SER A 95 -6.10 -1.76 -30.08
C SER A 95 -7.21 -1.57 -29.03
N TYR A 96 -7.30 -2.48 -28.07
CA TYR A 96 -8.31 -2.43 -27.02
C TYR A 96 -7.98 -1.30 -26.06
N LYS A 97 -8.95 -0.44 -25.78
CA LYS A 97 -8.78 0.65 -24.82
C LYS A 97 -8.48 0.05 -23.44
N GLY A 98 -7.40 0.55 -22.82
CA GLY A 98 -6.89 0.07 -21.53
C GLY A 98 -5.97 -1.15 -21.61
N VAL A 99 -5.71 -1.69 -22.80
CA VAL A 99 -4.72 -2.77 -23.01
C VAL A 99 -3.47 -2.18 -23.63
N PHE A 100 -2.32 -2.43 -23.01
CA PHE A 100 -1.02 -1.95 -23.44
C PHE A 100 -0.17 -3.12 -23.89
N CYS A 101 0.43 -2.99 -25.06
CA CYS A 101 1.35 -3.98 -25.60
C CYS A 101 2.75 -3.40 -25.72
N SER A 102 3.75 -4.22 -25.45
CA SER A 102 5.15 -3.88 -25.67
C SER A 102 5.84 -5.01 -26.45
N ASN A 103 6.99 -4.68 -27.01
CA ASN A 103 7.89 -5.67 -27.58
C ASN A 103 9.03 -5.86 -26.58
N PRO A 104 9.28 -7.07 -26.05
CA PRO A 104 10.38 -7.29 -25.13
C PRO A 104 11.69 -6.94 -25.85
N GLN A 105 12.33 -5.87 -25.39
CA GLN A 105 13.66 -5.49 -25.85
C GLN A 105 14.67 -6.47 -25.27
N ASP A 106 14.89 -7.63 -25.91
CA ASP A 106 16.20 -8.29 -25.91
C ASP A 106 16.40 -9.53 -26.81
N GLU A 107 15.47 -9.89 -27.71
CA GLU A 107 15.75 -10.96 -28.67
C GLU A 107 15.66 -10.48 -30.11
N MET A 108 16.84 -10.40 -30.74
CA MET A 108 17.10 -10.16 -32.17
C MET A 108 16.49 -11.24 -33.10
N VAL A 109 15.47 -11.97 -32.64
CA VAL A 109 14.92 -13.17 -33.30
C VAL A 109 13.39 -13.18 -33.40
N SER A 110 12.62 -12.36 -32.65
CA SER A 110 11.18 -12.23 -32.91
C SER A 110 10.58 -10.94 -32.36
N SER A 111 10.05 -10.08 -33.23
CA SER A 111 9.22 -8.92 -32.88
C SER A 111 7.83 -9.38 -32.38
N THR A 112 7.80 -10.13 -31.29
CA THR A 112 6.56 -10.68 -30.72
C THR A 112 5.93 -9.63 -29.84
N LEU A 113 4.92 -8.94 -30.38
CA LEU A 113 4.10 -8.03 -29.59
C LEU A 113 3.32 -8.82 -28.54
N LEU A 114 3.38 -8.39 -27.29
CA LEU A 114 2.73 -9.04 -26.15
C LEU A 114 1.99 -8.02 -25.29
N VAL A 115 0.96 -8.47 -24.56
CA VAL A 115 0.23 -7.61 -23.62
C VAL A 115 1.10 -7.44 -22.37
N SER A 116 1.62 -6.23 -22.18
CA SER A 116 2.48 -5.87 -21.06
C SER A 116 1.70 -5.25 -19.91
N GLY A 117 0.50 -4.74 -20.17
CA GLY A 117 -0.26 -4.04 -19.14
C GLY A 117 -1.74 -3.95 -19.42
N ILE A 118 -2.52 -3.90 -18.35
CA ILE A 118 -3.92 -3.50 -18.39
C ILE A 118 -4.11 -2.37 -17.37
N ASP A 119 -4.59 -1.22 -17.84
CA ASP A 119 -5.03 -0.11 -17.00
C ASP A 119 -6.46 0.28 -17.38
N LEU A 120 -7.37 0.02 -16.45
CA LEU A 120 -8.79 0.40 -16.52
C LEU A 120 -9.18 1.24 -15.31
N ASN A 121 -8.26 2.06 -14.80
CA ASN A 121 -8.53 2.98 -13.70
C ASN A 121 -9.70 3.91 -14.05
N HIS A 122 -10.60 4.12 -13.08
CA HIS A 122 -11.79 4.97 -13.18
C HIS A 122 -12.77 4.58 -14.31
N ALA A 123 -12.69 3.36 -14.82
CA ALA A 123 -13.55 2.87 -15.89
C ALA A 123 -15.00 2.63 -15.41
N ASN A 124 -15.20 2.55 -14.08
CA ASN A 124 -16.51 2.32 -13.47
C ASN A 124 -17.17 1.05 -14.06
N LEU A 125 -16.38 -0.02 -14.28
CA LEU A 125 -16.84 -1.32 -14.81
C LEU A 125 -17.40 -2.18 -13.67
N GLN A 126 -18.49 -2.89 -13.90
CA GLN A 126 -19.02 -3.88 -12.96
C GLN A 126 -18.81 -5.29 -13.50
N GLY A 127 -18.34 -6.20 -12.66
CA GLY A 127 -18.15 -7.59 -13.07
C GLY A 127 -17.37 -8.39 -12.04
N VAL A 128 -16.68 -9.43 -12.50
CA VAL A 128 -15.78 -10.26 -11.70
C VAL A 128 -14.45 -10.46 -12.42
N LEU A 129 -13.39 -10.76 -11.65
CA LEU A 129 -12.13 -11.25 -12.20
C LEU A 129 -12.29 -12.72 -12.59
N VAL A 130 -11.79 -13.10 -13.77
CA VAL A 130 -11.91 -14.47 -14.28
C VAL A 130 -10.56 -15.18 -14.27
N LYS A 131 -10.58 -16.51 -14.14
CA LYS A 131 -9.36 -17.31 -14.10
C LYS A 131 -8.54 -17.20 -15.38
N GLU A 132 -9.19 -16.98 -16.52
CA GLU A 132 -8.58 -16.89 -17.85
C GLU A 132 -7.62 -15.71 -17.98
N LEU A 133 -7.72 -14.69 -17.11
CA LEU A 133 -6.73 -13.61 -17.04
C LEU A 133 -5.32 -14.13 -16.74
N SER A 134 -5.18 -15.31 -16.13
CA SER A 134 -3.88 -15.94 -15.88
C SER A 134 -3.14 -16.38 -17.16
N LEU A 135 -3.79 -16.35 -18.32
CA LEU A 135 -3.12 -16.54 -19.61
C LEU A 135 -2.20 -15.35 -19.97
N LEU A 136 -2.39 -14.18 -19.35
CA LEU A 136 -1.59 -12.97 -19.58
C LEU A 136 -0.27 -12.99 -18.78
N THR A 137 0.51 -14.04 -18.95
CA THR A 137 1.71 -14.33 -18.13
C THR A 137 2.85 -13.30 -18.26
N ASP A 138 2.87 -12.53 -19.35
CA ASP A 138 3.86 -11.48 -19.63
C ASP A 138 3.43 -10.09 -19.14
N MET A 139 2.24 -9.95 -18.53
CA MET A 139 1.74 -8.68 -18.03
C MET A 139 2.52 -8.24 -16.78
N SER A 140 3.07 -7.01 -16.80
CA SER A 140 3.81 -6.42 -15.68
C SER A 140 2.97 -5.49 -14.80
N LEU A 141 1.90 -4.90 -15.35
CA LEU A 141 1.01 -4.02 -14.61
C LEU A 141 -0.47 -4.41 -14.80
N PHE A 142 -1.22 -4.43 -13.71
CA PHE A 142 -2.67 -4.63 -13.72
C PHE A 142 -3.35 -3.64 -12.77
N HIS A 143 -3.91 -2.57 -13.34
CA HIS A 143 -4.52 -1.48 -12.59
C HIS A 143 -6.02 -1.38 -12.85
N LEU A 144 -6.80 -1.51 -11.77
CA LEU A 144 -8.25 -1.53 -11.75
C LEU A 144 -8.86 -0.56 -10.73
N ASN A 145 -8.12 0.47 -10.32
CA ASN A 145 -8.60 1.47 -9.37
C ASN A 145 -9.98 2.01 -9.78
N SER A 146 -10.88 2.21 -8.80
CA SER A 146 -12.17 2.86 -9.01
C SER A 146 -13.05 2.14 -10.04
N ASN A 147 -13.30 0.86 -9.79
CA ASN A 147 -14.26 0.03 -10.51
C ASN A 147 -15.28 -0.60 -9.54
N ARG A 148 -16.15 -1.45 -10.05
CA ARG A 148 -17.15 -2.21 -9.29
C ARG A 148 -16.94 -3.71 -9.44
N PHE A 149 -15.68 -4.17 -9.48
CA PHE A 149 -15.39 -5.60 -9.50
C PHE A 149 -15.74 -6.24 -8.15
N THR A 150 -16.46 -7.36 -8.21
CA THR A 150 -16.92 -8.14 -7.05
C THR A 150 -16.28 -9.52 -7.02
N GLY A 151 -16.50 -10.27 -5.95
CA GLY A 151 -15.97 -11.62 -5.79
C GLY A 151 -14.58 -11.64 -5.15
N ILE A 152 -13.81 -12.69 -5.45
CA ILE A 152 -12.45 -12.92 -4.92
C ILE A 152 -11.41 -12.78 -6.05
N VAL A 153 -10.14 -12.59 -5.68
CA VAL A 153 -9.03 -12.69 -6.63
C VAL A 153 -8.83 -14.18 -6.99
N PRO A 154 -8.84 -14.57 -8.28
CA PRO A 154 -8.70 -15.97 -8.68
C PRO A 154 -7.36 -16.58 -8.28
N ASP A 155 -7.37 -17.81 -7.78
CA ASP A 155 -6.14 -18.53 -7.39
C ASP A 155 -5.16 -18.74 -8.55
N THR A 156 -5.64 -18.71 -9.80
CA THR A 156 -4.79 -18.82 -11.00
C THR A 156 -3.94 -17.58 -11.24
N PHE A 157 -4.19 -16.48 -10.53
CA PHE A 157 -3.34 -15.29 -10.63
C PHE A 157 -1.89 -15.55 -10.17
N ARG A 158 -1.62 -16.66 -9.46
CA ARG A 158 -0.26 -17.13 -9.17
C ARG A 158 0.59 -17.35 -10.44
N ASP A 159 -0.04 -17.57 -11.58
CA ASP A 159 0.61 -17.82 -12.87
C ASP A 159 1.01 -16.51 -13.58
N LEU A 160 0.58 -15.34 -13.08
CA LEU A 160 1.01 -14.01 -13.54
C LEU A 160 2.43 -13.71 -13.04
N THR A 161 3.39 -14.51 -13.52
CA THR A 161 4.76 -14.52 -13.00
C THR A 161 5.55 -13.25 -13.28
N SER A 162 5.18 -12.49 -14.32
CA SER A 162 5.81 -11.21 -14.67
C SER A 162 5.15 -10.00 -14.01
N LEU A 163 4.07 -10.18 -13.24
CA LEU A 163 3.32 -9.08 -12.67
C LEU A 163 4.10 -8.41 -11.54
N GLU A 164 4.41 -7.13 -11.72
CA GLU A 164 5.16 -6.28 -10.79
C GLU A 164 4.22 -5.39 -9.97
N GLU A 165 3.18 -4.87 -10.63
CA GLU A 165 2.20 -3.97 -10.02
C GLU A 165 0.78 -4.51 -10.13
N LEU A 166 0.16 -4.73 -8.96
CA LEU A 166 -1.25 -5.12 -8.85
C LEU A 166 -2.00 -4.06 -8.06
N ASP A 167 -2.84 -3.29 -8.75
CA ASP A 167 -3.75 -2.32 -8.16
C ASP A 167 -5.20 -2.76 -8.38
N LEU A 168 -5.83 -3.21 -7.29
CA LEU A 168 -7.24 -3.60 -7.21
C LEU A 168 -8.04 -2.64 -6.32
N SER A 169 -7.49 -1.46 -6.04
CA SER A 169 -8.06 -0.53 -5.06
C SER A 169 -9.42 0.03 -5.48
N ASN A 170 -10.22 0.46 -4.50
CA ASN A 170 -11.54 1.06 -4.71
C ASN A 170 -12.44 0.20 -5.62
N ASN A 171 -12.70 -1.02 -5.17
CA ASN A 171 -13.57 -2.01 -5.79
C ASN A 171 -14.54 -2.59 -4.75
N GLN A 172 -15.26 -3.65 -5.11
CA GLN A 172 -16.19 -4.37 -4.24
C GLN A 172 -15.72 -5.82 -4.02
N LEU A 173 -14.41 -6.06 -4.09
CA LEU A 173 -13.81 -7.37 -3.84
C LEU A 173 -13.95 -7.73 -2.36
N SER A 174 -14.07 -9.02 -2.07
CA SER A 174 -14.34 -9.53 -0.73
C SER A 174 -13.66 -10.88 -0.51
N GLY A 175 -13.84 -11.46 0.68
CA GLY A 175 -13.19 -12.71 1.07
C GLY A 175 -11.92 -12.47 1.90
N PRO A 176 -11.13 -13.52 2.18
CA PRO A 176 -9.87 -13.37 2.92
C PRO A 176 -8.83 -12.57 2.13
N PHE A 177 -7.72 -12.21 2.77
CA PHE A 177 -6.55 -11.70 2.07
C PHE A 177 -6.22 -12.58 0.85
N PRO A 178 -5.97 -12.02 -0.34
CA PRO A 178 -5.71 -12.80 -1.55
C PRO A 178 -4.30 -13.42 -1.50
N SER A 179 -4.12 -14.51 -0.73
CA SER A 179 -2.83 -15.17 -0.52
C SER A 179 -2.14 -15.60 -1.81
N VAL A 180 -2.88 -15.71 -2.92
CA VAL A 180 -2.34 -15.90 -4.27
C VAL A 180 -1.25 -14.87 -4.63
N THR A 181 -1.40 -13.61 -4.19
CA THR A 181 -0.43 -12.54 -4.46
C THR A 181 0.91 -12.79 -3.80
N LEU A 182 0.94 -13.60 -2.74
CA LEU A 182 2.16 -13.97 -2.04
C LEU A 182 3.06 -14.84 -2.91
N TYR A 183 2.48 -15.62 -3.81
CA TYR A 183 3.17 -16.56 -4.69
C TYR A 183 3.60 -15.96 -6.04
N MET A 184 3.27 -14.70 -6.34
CA MET A 184 3.69 -14.01 -7.56
C MET A 184 5.15 -13.54 -7.44
N PRO A 185 6.12 -14.12 -8.15
CA PRO A 185 7.54 -13.90 -7.87
C PRO A 185 8.02 -12.45 -8.10
N SER A 186 7.46 -11.75 -9.10
CA SER A 186 7.90 -10.41 -9.50
C SER A 186 7.14 -9.28 -8.82
N LEU A 187 6.10 -9.60 -8.03
CA LEU A 187 5.21 -8.59 -7.46
C LEU A 187 5.95 -7.76 -6.41
N ILE A 188 5.99 -6.44 -6.63
CA ILE A 188 6.63 -5.44 -5.77
C ILE A 188 5.64 -4.39 -5.25
N TYR A 189 4.53 -4.16 -5.95
CA TYR A 189 3.48 -3.21 -5.56
C TYR A 189 2.15 -3.92 -5.41
N LEU A 190 1.56 -3.89 -4.21
CA LEU A 190 0.26 -4.47 -3.92
C LEU A 190 -0.69 -3.43 -3.31
N ASP A 191 -1.72 -3.07 -4.07
CA ASP A 191 -2.80 -2.21 -3.61
C ASP A 191 -4.16 -2.89 -3.69
N ILE A 192 -4.74 -3.15 -2.52
CA ILE A 192 -6.08 -3.73 -2.34
C ILE A 192 -6.98 -2.83 -1.48
N ARG A 193 -6.65 -1.54 -1.37
CA ARG A 193 -7.36 -0.59 -0.51
C ARG A 193 -8.82 -0.42 -0.93
N PHE A 194 -9.66 0.03 0.01
CA PHE A 194 -11.07 0.36 -0.28
C PHE A 194 -11.80 -0.83 -0.94
N ASN A 195 -11.76 -1.98 -0.27
CA ASN A 195 -12.48 -3.19 -0.65
C ASN A 195 -13.18 -3.75 0.61
N SER A 196 -13.67 -4.99 0.52
CA SER A 196 -14.31 -5.72 1.63
C SER A 196 -13.55 -6.99 2.01
N PHE A 197 -12.21 -6.99 1.89
CA PHE A 197 -11.38 -8.11 2.36
C PHE A 197 -11.44 -8.23 3.88
N SER A 198 -11.45 -9.44 4.42
CA SER A 198 -11.65 -9.73 5.84
C SER A 198 -10.72 -10.83 6.36
N GLY A 199 -10.84 -11.17 7.65
CA GLY A 199 -9.97 -12.13 8.33
C GLY A 199 -8.61 -11.54 8.71
N SER A 200 -7.67 -12.41 9.07
CA SER A 200 -6.32 -11.99 9.49
C SER A 200 -5.38 -11.71 8.32
N LEU A 201 -4.43 -10.80 8.54
CA LEU A 201 -3.31 -10.62 7.63
C LEU A 201 -2.33 -11.81 7.78
N PRO A 202 -1.91 -12.46 6.68
CA PRO A 202 -0.96 -13.58 6.74
C PRO A 202 0.44 -13.08 7.11
N GLN A 203 1.22 -13.91 7.82
CA GLN A 203 2.60 -13.57 8.19
C GLN A 203 3.49 -13.42 6.93
N GLU A 204 3.25 -14.27 5.94
CA GLU A 204 3.99 -14.32 4.67
C GLU A 204 3.96 -12.98 3.91
N LEU A 205 2.94 -12.14 4.12
CA LEU A 205 2.86 -10.79 3.56
C LEU A 205 4.10 -9.96 3.90
N PHE A 206 4.54 -10.01 5.14
CA PHE A 206 5.67 -9.22 5.63
C PHE A 206 7.04 -9.87 5.39
N ASN A 207 7.07 -11.09 4.84
CA ASN A 207 8.30 -11.73 4.36
C ASN A 207 8.48 -11.57 2.84
N LYS A 208 7.42 -11.19 2.13
CA LYS A 208 7.49 -10.97 0.69
C LYS A 208 8.29 -9.71 0.37
N ASN A 209 9.04 -9.75 -0.73
CA ASN A 209 9.79 -8.62 -1.23
C ASN A 209 8.88 -7.59 -1.95
N LEU A 210 7.97 -6.98 -1.18
CA LEU A 210 7.14 -5.86 -1.63
C LEU A 210 7.81 -4.54 -1.25
N ASP A 211 7.74 -3.54 -2.11
CA ASP A 211 8.11 -2.16 -1.82
C ASP A 211 6.93 -1.37 -1.23
N ALA A 212 5.71 -1.64 -1.69
CA ALA A 212 4.51 -0.94 -1.22
C ALA A 212 3.38 -1.90 -0.87
N ILE A 213 2.84 -1.75 0.35
CA ILE A 213 1.75 -2.56 0.89
C ILE A 213 0.59 -1.65 1.29
N PHE A 214 -0.49 -1.70 0.51
CA PHE A 214 -1.67 -0.89 0.70
C PHE A 214 -2.90 -1.78 0.94
N VAL A 215 -3.33 -1.90 2.21
CA VAL A 215 -4.47 -2.74 2.62
C VAL A 215 -5.53 -2.00 3.44
N ASN A 216 -5.40 -0.67 3.58
CA ASN A 216 -6.34 0.14 4.34
C ASN A 216 -7.76 0.17 3.77
N ASN A 217 -8.71 0.54 4.63
CA ASN A 217 -10.13 0.62 4.28
C ASN A 217 -10.67 -0.75 3.80
N ASN A 218 -10.42 -1.77 4.62
CA ASN A 218 -10.94 -3.12 4.47
C ASN A 218 -11.57 -3.56 5.81
N GLN A 219 -11.82 -4.85 5.98
CA GLN A 219 -12.40 -5.45 7.18
C GLN A 219 -11.42 -6.43 7.84
N PHE A 220 -10.11 -6.24 7.67
CA PHE A 220 -9.08 -7.10 8.29
C PHE A 220 -9.15 -7.00 9.80
N GLU A 221 -9.00 -8.13 10.49
CA GLU A 221 -9.13 -8.28 11.93
C GLU A 221 -8.03 -9.18 12.52
N GLY A 222 -8.00 -9.31 13.85
CA GLY A 222 -6.93 -10.01 14.55
C GLY A 222 -5.67 -9.15 14.70
N GLU A 223 -4.58 -9.78 15.13
CA GLU A 223 -3.33 -9.06 15.42
C GLU A 223 -2.51 -8.76 14.17
N ILE A 224 -1.74 -7.68 14.21
CA ILE A 224 -0.68 -7.44 13.23
C ILE A 224 0.38 -8.56 13.39
N PRO A 225 0.76 -9.26 12.31
CA PRO A 225 1.78 -10.30 12.36
C PRO A 225 3.09 -9.90 13.04
N GLN A 226 3.60 -10.79 13.89
CA GLN A 226 4.83 -10.54 14.67
C GLN A 226 6.09 -10.41 13.82
N ASN A 227 6.04 -10.68 12.51
CA ASN A 227 7.15 -10.50 11.59
C ASN A 227 7.02 -9.23 10.73
N LEU A 228 6.17 -8.28 11.12
CA LEU A 228 6.01 -6.98 10.44
C LEU A 228 7.37 -6.30 10.17
N GLY A 229 8.29 -6.34 11.15
CA GLY A 229 9.63 -5.76 11.03
C GLY A 229 10.52 -6.40 9.94
N ASN A 230 10.16 -7.57 9.41
CA ASN A 230 10.90 -8.23 8.33
C ASN A 230 10.62 -7.61 6.96
N SER A 231 9.56 -6.82 6.82
CA SER A 231 9.14 -6.30 5.53
C SER A 231 10.19 -5.34 4.96
N PRO A 232 10.59 -5.53 3.69
CA PRO A 232 11.48 -4.60 3.00
C PRO A 232 10.75 -3.37 2.46
N ALA A 233 9.43 -3.29 2.63
CA ALA A 233 8.59 -2.24 2.06
C ALA A 233 9.04 -0.84 2.50
N SER A 234 8.96 0.13 1.59
CA SER A 234 9.11 1.53 1.92
C SER A 234 7.81 2.15 2.48
N VAL A 235 6.65 1.59 2.13
CA VAL A 235 5.34 2.08 2.58
C VAL A 235 4.45 0.92 3.04
N ILE A 236 3.91 1.04 4.26
CA ILE A 236 2.94 0.08 4.83
C ILE A 236 1.71 0.84 5.35
N ASN A 237 0.57 0.65 4.70
CA ASN A 237 -0.69 1.27 5.09
C ASN A 237 -1.74 0.22 5.48
N LEU A 238 -1.97 0.10 6.79
CA LEU A 238 -2.95 -0.81 7.41
C LEU A 238 -4.16 -0.05 8.00
N ALA A 239 -4.29 1.25 7.71
CA ALA A 239 -5.30 2.12 8.31
C ALA A 239 -6.75 1.65 8.08
N ASN A 240 -7.69 2.14 8.89
CA ASN A 240 -9.13 1.93 8.69
C ASN A 240 -9.49 0.44 8.53
N ASN A 241 -9.06 -0.38 9.48
CA ASN A 241 -9.39 -1.81 9.57
C ASN A 241 -9.89 -2.12 11.01
N LYS A 242 -10.00 -3.40 11.36
CA LYS A 242 -10.37 -3.90 12.69
C LYS A 242 -9.19 -4.60 13.38
N LEU A 243 -7.96 -4.23 13.03
CA LEU A 243 -6.76 -4.86 13.60
C LEU A 243 -6.67 -4.55 15.10
N SER A 244 -6.39 -5.56 15.89
CA SER A 244 -6.41 -5.52 17.36
C SER A 244 -5.08 -5.95 17.95
N GLY A 245 -4.96 -5.92 19.29
CA GLY A 245 -3.75 -6.34 19.98
C GLY A 245 -2.64 -5.30 19.89
N ASN A 246 -1.43 -5.70 20.21
CA ASN A 246 -0.30 -4.78 20.32
C ASN A 246 0.40 -4.56 18.98
N ILE A 247 1.05 -3.40 18.81
CA ILE A 247 2.07 -3.24 17.77
C ILE A 247 3.21 -4.23 18.09
N PRO A 248 3.60 -5.12 17.14
CA PRO A 248 4.61 -6.15 17.38
C PRO A 248 5.92 -5.62 17.96
N ALA A 249 6.51 -6.33 18.93
CA ALA A 249 7.80 -5.92 19.50
C ALA A 249 8.96 -6.01 18.49
N SER A 250 8.80 -6.82 17.44
CA SER A 250 9.73 -6.92 16.31
C SER A 250 9.78 -5.66 15.43
N PHE A 251 8.89 -4.70 15.67
CA PHE A 251 8.85 -3.42 14.97
C PHE A 251 10.19 -2.69 15.18
N GLY A 252 11.03 -2.67 14.15
CA GLY A 252 12.36 -2.07 14.16
C GLY A 252 13.53 -3.06 14.04
N PHE A 253 13.31 -4.37 14.15
CA PHE A 253 14.39 -5.36 14.27
C PHE A 253 15.17 -5.70 12.99
N MET A 254 14.90 -5.05 11.86
CA MET A 254 15.65 -5.25 10.62
C MET A 254 15.84 -3.91 9.90
N GLY A 255 16.97 -3.73 9.20
CA GLY A 255 17.37 -2.52 8.47
C GLY A 255 16.41 -2.14 7.34
N SER A 256 15.20 -1.80 7.75
CA SER A 256 14.02 -1.59 6.95
C SER A 256 14.08 -0.21 6.33
N LYS A 257 13.73 -0.13 5.04
CA LYS A 257 13.65 1.11 4.27
C LYS A 257 12.29 1.81 4.45
N VAL A 258 11.52 1.42 5.48
CA VAL A 258 10.20 1.99 5.70
C VAL A 258 10.31 3.48 5.96
N LYS A 259 9.64 4.23 5.09
CA LYS A 259 9.47 5.68 5.17
C LYS A 259 8.12 6.03 5.77
N GLU A 260 7.09 5.22 5.50
CA GLU A 260 5.72 5.55 5.89
C GLU A 260 5.00 4.37 6.52
N ILE A 261 4.48 4.59 7.73
CA ILE A 261 3.62 3.64 8.45
C ILE A 261 2.33 4.32 8.86
N LEU A 262 1.22 3.76 8.38
CA LEU A 262 -0.12 4.26 8.65
C LEU A 262 -0.97 3.14 9.27
N PHE A 263 -1.15 3.21 10.59
CA PHE A 263 -1.97 2.28 11.38
C PHE A 263 -3.25 2.93 11.92
N LEU A 264 -3.55 4.15 11.47
CA LEU A 264 -4.65 4.92 12.03
C LEU A 264 -6.01 4.23 11.93
N ASN A 265 -6.90 4.51 12.88
CA ASN A 265 -8.28 4.00 12.90
C ASN A 265 -8.33 2.46 12.86
N ASN A 266 -7.76 1.85 13.90
CA ASN A 266 -7.80 0.42 14.20
C ASN A 266 -8.19 0.23 15.68
N GLN A 267 -8.07 -1.00 16.18
CA GLN A 267 -8.34 -1.37 17.58
C GLN A 267 -7.04 -1.73 18.32
N LEU A 268 -5.92 -1.11 17.93
CA LEU A 268 -4.61 -1.43 18.51
C LEU A 268 -4.53 -0.98 19.96
N THR A 269 -3.91 -1.81 20.81
CA THR A 269 -3.74 -1.60 22.24
C THR A 269 -2.27 -1.67 22.64
N GLY A 270 -1.99 -1.56 23.95
CA GLY A 270 -0.63 -1.70 24.47
C GLY A 270 0.25 -0.48 24.17
N CYS A 271 1.56 -0.65 24.20
CA CYS A 271 2.52 0.45 24.06
C CYS A 271 2.98 0.61 22.61
N ILE A 272 3.50 1.79 22.29
CA ILE A 272 4.37 1.96 21.12
C ILE A 272 5.73 1.31 21.46
N PRO A 273 6.22 0.33 20.69
CA PRO A 273 7.46 -0.40 21.01
C PRO A 273 8.69 0.49 20.79
N GLU A 274 9.71 0.31 21.64
CA GLU A 274 10.99 1.05 21.57
C GLU A 274 11.75 0.82 20.25
N GLY A 275 11.50 -0.29 19.55
CA GLY A 275 12.13 -0.54 18.26
C GLY A 275 11.70 0.45 17.17
N VAL A 276 10.64 1.24 17.36
CA VAL A 276 10.24 2.29 16.40
C VAL A 276 11.39 3.23 16.06
N GLY A 277 12.27 3.56 17.03
CA GLY A 277 13.41 4.46 16.79
C GLY A 277 14.49 3.89 15.85
N LEU A 278 14.40 2.62 15.47
CA LEU A 278 15.34 1.99 14.53
C LEU A 278 15.05 2.33 13.07
N PHE A 279 13.86 2.83 12.74
CA PHE A 279 13.49 3.23 11.39
C PHE A 279 14.01 4.63 11.05
N THR A 280 15.33 4.77 10.91
CA THR A 280 15.98 6.09 10.76
C THR A 280 15.56 6.88 9.52
N GLU A 281 15.06 6.21 8.47
CA GLU A 281 14.54 6.82 7.23
C GLU A 281 13.03 7.17 7.30
N MET A 282 12.37 6.93 8.44
CA MET A 282 10.94 7.14 8.60
C MET A 282 10.57 8.63 8.49
N GLN A 283 9.61 8.92 7.63
CA GLN A 283 9.09 10.26 7.34
C GLN A 283 7.67 10.46 7.88
N VAL A 284 6.86 9.40 7.90
CA VAL A 284 5.47 9.45 8.36
C VAL A 284 5.18 8.29 9.30
N LEU A 285 4.71 8.61 10.51
CA LEU A 285 4.14 7.67 11.45
C LEU A 285 2.78 8.18 11.91
N ASP A 286 1.72 7.47 11.50
CA ASP A 286 0.36 7.73 11.98
C ASP A 286 -0.21 6.51 12.68
N VAL A 287 -0.37 6.61 13.99
CA VAL A 287 -1.00 5.59 14.85
C VAL A 287 -2.27 6.12 15.51
N SER A 288 -2.83 7.21 14.96
CA SER A 288 -3.97 7.89 15.55
C SER A 288 -5.26 7.06 15.53
N PHE A 289 -6.24 7.41 16.36
CA PHE A 289 -7.51 6.67 16.45
C PHE A 289 -7.30 5.18 16.75
N ASN A 290 -6.60 4.92 17.85
CA ASN A 290 -6.40 3.58 18.39
C ASN A 290 -6.64 3.63 19.91
N SER A 291 -6.28 2.55 20.60
CA SER A 291 -6.34 2.40 22.06
C SER A 291 -4.93 2.22 22.64
N LEU A 292 -3.91 2.86 22.05
CA LEU A 292 -2.53 2.79 22.52
C LEU A 292 -2.37 3.51 23.85
N MET A 293 -1.58 2.92 24.75
CA MET A 293 -1.41 3.33 26.14
C MET A 293 0.07 3.54 26.47
N GLY A 294 0.34 4.01 27.69
CA GLY A 294 1.69 4.21 28.18
C GLY A 294 2.32 5.48 27.63
N HIS A 295 3.66 5.54 27.65
CA HIS A 295 4.39 6.73 27.22
C HIS A 295 4.90 6.57 25.79
N VAL A 296 5.13 7.71 25.14
CA VAL A 296 5.87 7.78 23.88
C VAL A 296 7.31 7.33 24.17
N PRO A 297 7.84 6.30 23.46
CA PRO A 297 9.18 5.80 23.71
C PRO A 297 10.25 6.86 23.40
N ASP A 298 11.29 6.94 24.22
CA ASP A 298 12.35 7.95 24.06
C ASP A 298 13.10 7.76 22.73
N THR A 299 13.15 6.53 22.23
CA THR A 299 13.75 6.15 20.94
C THR A 299 13.10 6.82 19.72
N ILE A 300 11.90 7.40 19.82
CA ILE A 300 11.33 8.25 18.74
C ILE A 300 12.24 9.44 18.42
N SER A 301 13.07 9.87 19.38
CA SER A 301 14.10 10.89 19.14
C SER A 301 15.17 10.48 18.10
N CYS A 302 15.25 9.20 17.74
CA CYS A 302 16.17 8.69 16.72
C CYS A 302 15.65 8.84 15.29
N LEU A 303 14.37 9.18 15.10
CA LEU A 303 13.74 9.36 13.79
C LEU A 303 14.14 10.72 13.17
N GLN A 304 15.34 10.81 12.62
CA GLN A 304 15.88 12.10 12.12
C GLN A 304 15.14 12.65 10.91
N ASP A 305 14.54 11.78 10.10
CA ASP A 305 13.82 12.15 8.88
C ASP A 305 12.30 12.30 9.08
N ILE A 306 11.79 12.16 10.31
CA ILE A 306 10.35 12.24 10.57
C ILE A 306 9.83 13.63 10.26
N GLN A 307 8.79 13.68 9.42
CA GLN A 307 8.10 14.90 9.02
C GLN A 307 6.72 14.97 9.66
N VAL A 308 6.00 13.85 9.70
CA VAL A 308 4.65 13.77 10.24
C VAL A 308 4.60 12.69 11.32
N LEU A 309 4.32 13.12 12.56
CA LEU A 309 4.08 12.24 13.69
C LEU A 309 2.69 12.49 14.25
N ASN A 310 1.77 11.56 13.99
CA ASN A 310 0.38 11.66 14.45
C ASN A 310 0.07 10.55 15.46
N LEU A 311 -0.10 10.97 16.72
CA LEU A 311 -0.38 10.14 17.88
C LEU A 311 -1.78 10.39 18.45
N ALA A 312 -2.62 11.20 17.78
CA ALA A 312 -3.88 11.64 18.35
C ALA A 312 -4.89 10.52 18.59
N HIS A 313 -5.90 10.79 19.42
CA HIS A 313 -7.00 9.87 19.68
C HIS A 313 -6.50 8.49 20.14
N ASN A 314 -5.78 8.51 21.26
CA ASN A 314 -5.26 7.33 21.94
C ASN A 314 -5.40 7.52 23.47
N MET A 315 -4.81 6.61 24.23
CA MET A 315 -4.71 6.65 25.69
C MET A 315 -3.26 6.87 26.17
N LEU A 316 -2.44 7.55 25.36
CA LEU A 316 -1.05 7.84 25.70
C LEU A 316 -0.97 8.84 26.86
N SER A 317 0.04 8.69 27.71
CA SER A 317 0.22 9.48 28.92
C SER A 317 1.68 9.83 29.18
N GLY A 318 1.92 10.57 30.25
CA GLY A 318 3.25 11.05 30.64
C GLY A 318 3.59 12.41 30.05
N GLU A 319 4.89 12.70 30.00
CA GLU A 319 5.41 13.95 29.46
C GLU A 319 6.11 13.75 28.12
N LEU A 320 5.92 14.70 27.21
CA LEU A 320 6.61 14.71 25.92
C LEU A 320 8.05 15.25 26.06
N SER A 321 9.03 14.43 25.70
CA SER A 321 10.47 14.74 25.80
C SER A 321 10.91 15.91 24.93
N ASP A 322 11.86 16.71 25.43
CA ASP A 322 12.55 17.80 24.71
C ASP A 322 13.12 17.38 23.37
N VAL A 323 13.67 16.17 23.30
CA VAL A 323 14.43 15.70 22.14
C VAL A 323 13.50 15.49 20.93
N LEU A 324 12.29 14.98 21.16
CA LEU A 324 11.28 14.79 20.10
C LEU A 324 10.92 16.13 19.43
N CYS A 325 10.73 17.17 20.22
CA CYS A 325 10.40 18.51 19.70
C CYS A 325 11.60 19.24 19.06
N SER A 326 12.81 18.68 19.20
CA SER A 326 14.03 19.18 18.57
C SER A 326 14.34 18.51 17.22
N LEU A 327 13.54 17.51 16.81
CA LEU A 327 13.70 16.83 15.52
C LEU A 327 13.66 17.84 14.37
N ARG A 328 14.63 17.72 13.46
CA ARG A 328 14.92 18.75 12.46
C ARG A 328 13.91 18.76 11.34
N SER A 329 13.52 17.58 10.88
CA SER A 329 12.62 17.37 9.73
C SER A 329 11.14 17.48 10.09
N LEU A 330 10.80 17.56 11.39
CA LEU A 330 9.44 17.57 11.89
C LEU A 330 8.67 18.78 11.34
N ALA A 331 7.59 18.52 10.61
CA ALA A 331 6.69 19.53 10.03
C ALA A 331 5.31 19.52 10.71
N ASN A 332 4.87 18.35 11.18
CA ASN A 332 3.60 18.21 11.89
C ASN A 332 3.71 17.18 13.03
N LEU A 333 3.30 17.60 14.22
CA LEU A 333 3.18 16.77 15.41
C LEU A 333 1.78 16.93 15.98
N THR A 334 1.06 15.83 16.11
CA THR A 334 -0.25 15.83 16.73
C THR A 334 -0.27 14.81 17.87
N ILE A 335 -0.57 15.29 19.08
CA ILE A 335 -0.77 14.47 20.29
C ILE A 335 -2.17 14.67 20.87
N ALA A 336 -3.07 15.32 20.13
CA ALA A 336 -4.40 15.68 20.60
C ALA A 336 -5.22 14.46 21.07
N TYR A 337 -6.20 14.67 21.94
CA TYR A 337 -7.07 13.60 22.44
C TYR A 337 -6.29 12.43 23.09
N ASN A 338 -5.39 12.73 24.02
CA ASN A 338 -4.63 11.78 24.83
C ASN A 338 -4.71 12.17 26.32
N PHE A 339 -3.83 11.62 27.16
CA PHE A 339 -3.73 11.88 28.60
C PHE A 339 -2.33 12.40 28.97
N PHE A 340 -1.67 13.13 28.07
CA PHE A 340 -0.37 13.74 28.37
C PHE A 340 -0.50 14.75 29.52
N SER A 341 0.41 14.69 30.48
CA SER A 341 0.46 15.57 31.65
C SER A 341 1.33 16.80 31.43
N GLY A 342 2.17 16.79 30.39
CA GLY A 342 3.09 17.88 30.12
C GLY A 342 3.89 17.69 28.85
N PHE A 343 4.59 18.75 28.47
CA PHE A 343 5.62 18.73 27.44
C PHE A 343 6.68 19.78 27.78
N SER A 344 7.88 19.59 27.25
CA SER A 344 9.00 20.48 27.50
C SER A 344 8.85 21.92 27.00
N GLN A 345 9.69 22.83 27.50
CA GLN A 345 9.78 24.18 26.95
C GLN A 345 10.20 24.19 25.48
N GLN A 346 10.96 23.18 25.01
CA GLN A 346 11.35 23.09 23.59
C GLN A 346 10.15 22.83 22.70
N CYS A 347 9.17 22.04 23.14
CA CYS A 347 7.92 21.85 22.40
C CYS A 347 7.11 23.14 22.25
N SER A 348 7.23 24.08 23.20
CA SER A 348 6.62 25.41 23.07
C SER A 348 7.22 26.22 21.91
N LYS A 349 8.43 25.88 21.43
CA LYS A 349 9.08 26.55 20.30
C LYS A 349 8.66 26.03 18.93
N LEU A 350 7.90 24.94 18.86
CA LEU A 350 7.41 24.38 17.59
C LEU A 350 6.58 25.41 16.81
N PHE A 351 5.77 26.21 17.52
CA PHE A 351 5.02 27.33 16.94
C PHE A 351 5.91 28.34 16.21
N PHE A 352 7.07 28.69 16.77
CA PHE A 352 8.01 29.62 16.13
C PHE A 352 8.74 29.01 14.93
N ARG A 353 8.76 27.68 14.81
CA ARG A 353 9.31 26.95 13.65
C ARG A 353 8.27 26.70 12.55
N ASN A 354 7.05 27.25 12.66
CA ASN A 354 5.91 26.96 11.78
C ASN A 354 5.56 25.45 11.70
N ILE A 355 5.83 24.71 12.77
CA ILE A 355 5.49 23.30 12.87
C ILE A 355 4.05 23.20 13.36
N GLY A 356 3.22 22.43 12.65
CA GLY A 356 1.88 22.10 13.13
C GLY A 356 1.99 21.35 14.45
N PHE A 357 1.43 21.89 15.53
CA PHE A 357 1.46 21.24 16.84
C PHE A 357 0.09 21.30 17.52
N ASP A 358 -0.63 20.18 17.47
CA ASP A 358 -1.92 20.04 18.17
C ASP A 358 -1.75 19.17 19.42
N PHE A 359 -1.96 19.80 20.58
CA PHE A 359 -1.94 19.17 21.90
C PHE A 359 -3.28 19.33 22.63
N SER A 360 -4.35 19.70 21.92
CA SER A 360 -5.68 19.86 22.50
C SER A 360 -6.20 18.55 23.11
N LEU A 361 -7.10 18.68 24.08
CA LEU A 361 -7.78 17.56 24.74
C LEU A 361 -6.80 16.54 25.33
N ASN A 362 -5.80 17.08 26.05
CA ASN A 362 -4.89 16.36 26.94
C ASN A 362 -5.15 16.72 28.41
N CYS A 363 -4.25 16.32 29.30
CA CYS A 363 -4.32 16.56 30.74
C CYS A 363 -3.21 17.48 31.25
N ILE A 364 -2.91 18.55 30.50
CA ILE A 364 -1.76 19.42 30.74
C ILE A 364 -2.16 20.59 31.66
N PRO A 365 -1.65 20.71 32.89
CA PRO A 365 -2.02 21.78 33.80
C PRO A 365 -1.70 23.18 33.24
N GLY A 366 -2.64 24.11 33.42
CA GLY A 366 -2.43 25.52 33.05
C GLY A 366 -2.41 25.82 31.55
N ARG A 367 -2.87 24.89 30.70
CA ARG A 367 -3.04 25.11 29.25
C ARG A 367 -4.52 25.16 28.88
N ASP A 368 -4.81 25.87 27.79
CA ASP A 368 -6.17 25.96 27.24
C ASP A 368 -6.54 24.70 26.45
N MET A 369 -7.85 24.52 26.21
CA MET A 369 -8.41 23.42 25.40
C MET A 369 -7.99 22.02 25.90
N GLN A 370 -7.86 21.85 27.21
CA GLN A 370 -7.55 20.56 27.84
C GLN A 370 -8.84 19.81 28.23
N ARG A 371 -8.73 18.52 28.50
CA ARG A 371 -9.85 17.71 28.97
C ARG A 371 -10.45 18.27 30.25
N PRO A 372 -11.78 18.21 30.42
CA PRO A 372 -12.42 18.62 31.66
C PRO A 372 -12.17 17.61 32.78
N GLN A 373 -12.20 18.06 34.03
CA GLN A 373 -12.29 17.15 35.17
C GLN A 373 -13.67 16.47 35.18
N PRO A 374 -13.78 15.18 35.58
CA PRO A 374 -12.76 14.35 36.22
C PRO A 374 -11.93 13.47 35.25
N GLU A 375 -11.99 13.66 33.92
CA GLU A 375 -11.33 12.76 32.96
C GLU A 375 -9.82 12.62 33.20
N CYS A 376 -9.17 13.70 33.65
CA CYS A 376 -7.73 13.70 33.97
C CYS A 376 -7.38 13.17 35.36
N SER A 377 -8.36 12.73 36.15
CA SER A 377 -8.11 12.19 37.49
C SER A 377 -7.61 10.74 37.47
N MET A 378 -7.82 10.02 36.37
CA MET A 378 -7.34 8.64 36.19
C MET A 378 -6.52 8.55 34.91
N ILE A 379 -5.25 8.15 35.03
CA ILE A 379 -4.38 7.91 33.87
C ILE A 379 -4.63 6.48 33.37
N PRO A 380 -5.12 6.29 32.14
CA PRO A 380 -5.31 4.96 31.58
C PRO A 380 -3.98 4.19 31.49
N GLY A 381 -4.00 2.91 31.87
CA GLY A 381 -2.84 2.03 31.70
C GLY A 381 -1.75 2.22 32.74
N SER A 382 -2.06 2.81 33.90
CA SER A 382 -1.11 2.99 35.01
C SER A 382 -0.53 1.67 35.56
N SER A 383 -1.21 0.54 35.33
CA SER A 383 -0.72 -0.81 35.66
C SER A 383 0.12 -1.46 34.55
N LEU A 384 0.16 -0.87 33.36
CA LEU A 384 0.83 -1.44 32.19
C LEU A 384 2.33 -1.09 32.24
N SER A 385 3.18 -2.12 32.31
CA SER A 385 4.64 -1.95 32.30
C SER A 385 5.15 -1.92 30.86
N CYS A 386 5.14 -0.74 30.23
CA CYS A 386 5.85 -0.54 28.96
C CYS A 386 7.36 -0.59 29.21
N ILE A 387 8.09 -1.39 28.42
CA ILE A 387 9.56 -1.37 28.42
C ILE A 387 9.98 0.06 28.05
N ARG A 388 10.88 0.64 28.85
CA ARG A 388 11.53 1.90 28.54
C ARG A 388 13.03 1.71 28.42
N ILE A 389 13.59 2.22 27.35
CA ILE A 389 15.03 2.35 27.18
C ILE A 389 15.33 3.86 27.24
N PRO A 390 15.79 4.38 28.41
CA PRO A 390 16.10 5.79 28.52
C PRO A 390 17.17 6.17 27.51
N THR A 391 16.87 7.07 26.57
CA THR A 391 17.83 7.53 25.56
C THR A 391 18.00 9.04 25.64
N PRO A 392 19.05 9.54 26.33
CA PRO A 392 19.27 10.98 26.45
C PRO A 392 20.14 11.57 25.32
N ASN A 393 20.65 10.78 24.36
CA ASN A 393 21.69 11.26 23.43
C ASN A 393 21.71 10.56 22.04
N PRO A 394 22.17 11.28 20.99
CA PRO A 394 22.42 10.71 19.65
C PRO A 394 23.37 9.50 19.64
N LEU A 395 24.28 9.43 20.62
CA LEU A 395 25.21 8.31 20.81
C LEU A 395 24.48 6.98 21.08
N VAL A 396 23.27 7.02 21.66
CA VAL A 396 22.46 5.82 21.91
C VAL A 396 21.70 5.38 20.66
N CYS A 397 21.26 6.31 19.82
CA CYS A 397 20.68 5.99 18.51
C CYS A 397 21.67 5.20 17.64
N ALA A 398 22.96 5.56 17.67
CA ALA A 398 24.01 4.79 16.98
C ALA A 398 24.22 3.39 17.58
N ALA A 399 24.19 3.25 18.90
CA ALA A 399 24.35 1.94 19.57
C ALA A 399 23.19 0.97 19.29
N LEU A 400 21.97 1.48 19.18
CA LEU A 400 20.77 0.72 18.78
C LEU A 400 20.90 0.16 17.34
N VAL A 401 21.48 0.94 16.42
CA VAL A 401 21.76 0.48 15.05
C VAL A 401 22.86 -0.57 15.05
N VAL A 402 23.96 -0.38 15.80
CA VAL A 402 25.11 -1.31 15.82
C VAL A 402 24.72 -2.69 16.38
N SER A 403 23.93 -2.77 17.45
CA SER A 403 23.53 -4.06 18.03
C SER A 403 22.70 -4.94 17.08
N SER A 404 21.88 -4.31 16.21
CA SER A 404 21.09 -5.00 15.18
C SER A 404 21.95 -5.58 14.05
N SER A 405 23.12 -4.99 13.76
CA SER A 405 24.03 -5.45 12.70
C SER A 405 24.87 -6.66 13.11
N THR A 406 25.05 -6.90 14.41
CA THR A 406 25.95 -7.94 14.97
C THR A 406 25.31 -9.31 15.20
N THR A 407 24.02 -9.52 14.91
CA THR A 407 23.37 -10.84 15.06
C THR A 407 23.59 -11.79 13.88
N LYS A 408 24.45 -11.46 12.90
CA LYS A 408 24.97 -12.42 11.92
C LYS A 408 26.34 -12.97 12.35
N ASN A 409 26.38 -14.28 12.57
CA ASN A 409 27.53 -15.16 12.78
C ASN A 409 28.20 -15.16 14.17
N THR A 410 27.73 -16.04 15.05
CA THR A 410 28.61 -16.98 15.77
C THR A 410 27.83 -18.23 16.18
N HIS A 411 27.84 -19.27 15.34
CA HIS A 411 27.66 -20.65 15.82
C HIS A 411 28.95 -21.03 16.57
N HIS A 412 28.91 -21.02 17.89
CA HIS A 412 29.93 -21.70 18.69
C HIS A 412 29.46 -23.11 19.01
N SER A 413 30.09 -24.09 18.35
CA SER A 413 30.05 -25.50 18.71
C SER A 413 30.84 -25.72 20.02
N SER A 414 30.17 -26.24 21.04
CA SER A 414 30.81 -26.79 22.24
C SER A 414 30.92 -28.31 22.13
N PRO A 415 32.08 -28.92 22.40
CA PRO A 415 32.23 -30.37 22.37
C PRO A 415 31.74 -31.01 23.67
N SER A 416 31.06 -32.15 23.52
CA SER A 416 30.64 -33.04 24.60
C SER A 416 31.86 -33.69 25.27
N GLN A 417 31.92 -33.64 26.61
CA GLN A 417 32.68 -34.60 27.41
C GLN A 417 31.72 -35.27 28.40
N SER A 418 31.59 -36.58 28.26
CA SER A 418 31.10 -37.52 29.27
C SER A 418 32.30 -38.16 29.98
N PRO A 419 32.18 -38.55 31.25
CA PRO A 419 32.77 -39.78 31.75
C PRO A 419 31.90 -40.99 31.39
#